data_AF-A0A2H0Y898-F1
#
_entry.id   AF-A0A2H0Y898-F1
#
_cell.length_a   1.000
_cell.length_b   1.000
_cell.length_c   1.000
_cell.angle_alpha   90.00
_cell.angle_beta   90.00
_cell.angle_gamma   90.00
#
_symmetry.space_group_name_H-M   'P 1'
#
loop_
_entity.id
_entity.type
_entity.pdbx_description
1 polymer ?
#
loop_
_entity_poly.entity_id
_entity_poly.type
_entity_poly.pdbx_seq_one_letter_code
_entity_poly.pdbx_strand_id
1 'polypeptide(L)'
;MKFKDTLRRRFILAESDSLTIETITEFVQGLSPKGTVPEHLRILKLKGTWRANDYNELCFEATGRKGPPETFTFKGSWKLNNNQQIEWVSEDGRDTLTFKGYWQLPSANRIVYILEGSSTSRFEFKVQLESPTLYPKKGQLRYRIGIGIRQSRLTLPGQLLILYGEWKFSRNLGLTFQMDYGKGKIKAIEFGATVTFGRNKVILALKNELGKPLGIILTMTHKFLEHFDAEAFIRLKSRKDQYGVEAGITVPF
;
A
#
# COMPACT_ATOMS: atom_id res chain seq x y z
N MET A 1 50.72 -12.42 2.00
CA MET A 1 50.11 -11.93 0.74
C MET A 1 48.61 -11.75 1.01
N LYS A 2 48.04 -10.55 0.85
CA LYS A 2 46.62 -10.29 1.15
C LYS A 2 45.81 -10.36 -0.15
N PHE A 3 44.92 -11.33 -0.25
CA PHE A 3 43.90 -11.35 -1.30
C PHE A 3 42.90 -10.22 -1.02
N LYS A 4 42.51 -9.48 -2.07
CA LYS A 4 41.46 -8.47 -1.99
C LYS A 4 40.23 -9.06 -2.67
N ASP A 5 39.31 -9.56 -1.86
CA ASP A 5 38.06 -10.11 -2.37
C ASP A 5 37.07 -8.96 -2.59
N THR A 6 36.62 -8.79 -3.84
CA THR A 6 35.50 -7.90 -4.17
C THR A 6 34.22 -8.73 -4.18
N LEU A 7 33.39 -8.56 -3.15
CA LEU A 7 32.07 -9.16 -3.09
C LEU A 7 31.05 -8.21 -3.71
N ARG A 8 30.51 -8.58 -4.87
CA ARG A 8 29.38 -7.90 -5.48
C ARG A 8 28.09 -8.63 -5.11
N ARG A 9 27.07 -7.87 -4.67
CA ARG A 9 25.75 -8.38 -4.36
C ARG A 9 24.74 -7.76 -5.33
N ARG A 10 23.78 -8.56 -5.75
CA ARG A 10 22.65 -8.11 -6.57
C ARG A 10 21.37 -8.73 -6.04
N PHE A 11 20.36 -7.91 -5.81
CA PHE A 11 19.04 -8.43 -5.44
C PHE A 11 18.34 -8.98 -6.67
N ILE A 12 17.92 -10.26 -6.63
CA ILE A 12 17.27 -10.91 -7.76
C ILE A 12 15.75 -10.80 -7.63
N LEU A 13 15.23 -11.19 -6.46
CA LEU A 13 13.79 -11.38 -6.28
C LEU A 13 13.39 -11.20 -4.83
N ALA A 14 12.30 -10.47 -4.64
CA ALA A 14 11.56 -10.42 -3.38
C ALA A 14 10.24 -11.18 -3.57
N GLU A 15 10.14 -12.34 -2.91
CA GLU A 15 8.88 -13.09 -2.82
C GLU A 15 8.22 -12.82 -1.47
N SER A 16 7.01 -13.31 -1.33
CA SER A 16 6.13 -13.08 -0.20
C SER A 16 6.78 -13.30 1.17
N ASP A 17 7.57 -14.36 1.35
CA ASP A 17 8.29 -14.68 2.60
C ASP A 17 9.78 -15.05 2.35
N SER A 18 10.34 -14.56 1.23
CA SER A 18 11.75 -14.83 0.92
C SER A 18 12.43 -13.71 0.15
N LEU A 19 13.75 -13.66 0.32
CA LEU A 19 14.64 -12.74 -0.36
C LEU A 19 15.72 -13.56 -1.07
N THR A 20 15.83 -13.40 -2.39
CA THR A 20 16.85 -14.07 -3.19
C THR A 20 17.91 -13.07 -3.62
N ILE A 21 19.17 -13.37 -3.28
CA ILE A 21 20.34 -12.53 -3.51
C ILE A 21 21.34 -13.31 -4.36
N GLU A 22 21.85 -12.67 -5.40
CA GLU A 22 23.01 -13.14 -6.15
C GLU A 22 24.27 -12.54 -5.54
N THR A 23 25.28 -13.37 -5.34
CA THR A 23 26.59 -12.93 -4.88
C THR A 23 27.65 -13.41 -5.87
N ILE A 24 28.46 -12.47 -6.34
CA ILE A 24 29.59 -12.71 -7.24
C ILE A 24 30.84 -12.38 -6.43
N THR A 25 31.71 -13.37 -6.27
CA THR A 25 33.02 -13.18 -5.64
C THR A 25 34.09 -13.23 -6.71
N GLU A 26 34.82 -12.12 -6.87
CA GLU A 26 35.98 -12.02 -7.76
C GLU A 26 37.25 -12.20 -6.94
N PHE A 27 38.10 -13.14 -7.35
CA PHE A 27 39.41 -13.34 -6.72
C PHE A 27 40.49 -12.62 -7.53
N VAL A 28 41.00 -11.52 -7.01
CA VAL A 28 42.16 -10.86 -7.64
C VAL A 28 43.41 -11.68 -7.33
N GLN A 29 43.83 -12.53 -8.27
CA GLN A 29 45.15 -13.16 -8.21
C GLN A 29 46.24 -12.11 -8.45
N GLY A 30 47.03 -11.84 -7.42
CA GLY A 30 48.26 -11.06 -7.59
C GLY A 30 49.22 -11.79 -8.52
N LEU A 31 49.53 -11.16 -9.66
CA LEU A 31 50.63 -11.47 -10.59
C LEU A 31 50.45 -12.67 -11.55
N SER A 32 49.36 -12.72 -12.32
CA SER A 32 49.35 -13.53 -13.57
C SER A 32 48.91 -12.68 -14.78
N PRO A 33 49.77 -12.44 -15.80
CA PRO A 33 49.49 -11.49 -16.88
C PRO A 33 48.39 -11.89 -17.88
N LYS A 34 47.81 -13.10 -17.80
CA LYS A 34 46.87 -13.63 -18.82
C LYS A 34 45.79 -14.59 -18.29
N GLY A 35 45.48 -14.59 -16.99
CA GLY A 35 44.54 -15.55 -16.40
C GLY A 35 43.16 -14.96 -16.13
N THR A 36 42.11 -15.56 -16.70
CA THR A 36 40.70 -15.31 -16.39
C THR A 36 40.49 -15.31 -14.88
N VAL A 37 39.87 -14.26 -14.33
CA VAL A 37 39.51 -14.19 -12.90
C VAL A 37 38.48 -15.28 -12.62
N PRO A 38 38.72 -16.21 -11.67
CA PRO A 38 37.70 -17.17 -11.29
C PRO A 38 36.57 -16.42 -10.58
N GLU A 39 35.42 -16.35 -11.22
CA GLU A 39 34.18 -15.82 -10.65
C GLU A 39 33.41 -16.94 -9.98
N HIS A 40 33.08 -16.78 -8.70
CA HIS A 40 32.19 -17.70 -8.01
C HIS A 40 30.81 -17.07 -7.85
N LEU A 41 29.83 -17.63 -8.57
CA LEU A 41 28.44 -17.25 -8.50
C LEU A 41 27.72 -18.08 -7.43
N ARG A 42 27.10 -17.42 -6.46
CA ARG A 42 26.22 -18.05 -5.47
C ARG A 42 24.88 -17.36 -5.42
N ILE A 43 23.81 -18.16 -5.46
CA ILE A 43 22.45 -17.71 -5.19
C ILE A 43 22.12 -18.07 -3.74
N LEU A 44 21.77 -17.06 -2.95
CA LEU A 44 21.34 -17.19 -1.57
C LEU A 44 19.85 -16.88 -1.47
N LYS A 45 19.05 -17.84 -0.99
CA LYS A 45 17.63 -17.63 -0.69
C LYS A 45 17.44 -17.60 0.82
N LEU A 46 17.10 -16.43 1.34
CA LEU A 46 16.78 -16.20 2.75
C LEU A 46 15.27 -16.34 2.94
N LYS A 47 14.85 -17.02 4.01
CA LYS A 47 13.45 -17.05 4.46
C LYS A 47 13.24 -16.05 5.58
N GLY A 48 12.08 -15.40 5.60
CA GLY A 48 11.83 -14.34 6.56
C GLY A 48 10.50 -13.65 6.33
N THR A 49 10.35 -12.49 6.97
CA THR A 49 9.13 -11.68 6.89
C THR A 49 9.46 -10.28 6.43
N TRP A 50 8.69 -9.77 5.47
CA TRP A 50 8.78 -8.38 5.07
C TRP A 50 7.92 -7.50 5.96
N ARG A 51 8.49 -6.38 6.40
CA ARG A 51 7.83 -5.36 7.23
C ARG A 51 8.30 -3.97 6.84
N ALA A 52 7.53 -2.95 7.21
CA ALA A 52 8.04 -1.59 7.26
C ALA A 52 8.43 -1.27 8.71
N ASN A 53 9.56 -0.59 8.92
CA ASN A 53 9.95 -0.15 10.26
C ASN A 53 9.21 1.15 10.66
N ASP A 54 9.51 1.66 11.86
CA ASP A 54 8.91 2.90 12.37
C ASP A 54 9.20 4.16 11.54
N TYR A 55 10.20 4.07 10.66
CA TYR A 55 10.60 5.11 9.70
C TYR A 55 10.00 4.89 8.32
N ASN A 56 9.08 3.93 8.15
CA ASN A 56 8.49 3.54 6.87
C ASN A 56 9.52 3.04 5.84
N GLU A 57 10.69 2.55 6.30
CA GLU A 57 11.67 1.88 5.45
C GLU A 57 11.29 0.41 5.27
N LEU A 58 11.54 -0.15 4.08
CA LEU A 58 11.29 -1.56 3.80
C LEU A 58 12.36 -2.41 4.50
N CYS A 59 11.93 -3.38 5.28
CA CYS A 59 12.77 -4.29 6.04
C CYS A 59 12.42 -5.74 5.73
N PHE A 60 13.44 -6.60 5.77
CA PHE A 60 13.29 -8.05 5.73
C PHE A 60 13.88 -8.65 7.01
N GLU A 61 13.07 -9.35 7.78
CA GLU A 61 13.48 -10.06 9.00
C GLU A 61 13.80 -11.50 8.62
N ALA A 62 15.07 -11.80 8.37
CA ALA A 62 15.51 -13.14 8.05
C ALA A 62 15.49 -14.04 9.29
N THR A 63 14.89 -15.22 9.14
CA THR A 63 14.87 -16.22 10.21
C THR A 63 16.11 -17.10 10.09
N GLY A 64 17.02 -16.97 11.05
CA GLY A 64 18.18 -17.84 11.18
C GLY A 64 17.83 -19.24 11.72
N ARG A 65 18.74 -20.21 11.54
CA ARG A 65 18.59 -21.55 12.16
C ARG A 65 18.80 -21.54 13.67
N LYS A 66 19.61 -20.58 14.16
CA LYS A 66 19.92 -20.37 15.57
C LYS A 66 20.04 -18.87 15.81
N GLY A 67 19.53 -18.40 16.94
CA GLY A 67 19.58 -17.00 17.33
C GLY A 67 18.33 -16.19 16.93
N PRO A 68 18.28 -14.91 17.36
CA PRO A 68 17.18 -14.02 17.01
C PRO A 68 17.15 -13.74 15.49
N PRO A 69 16.00 -13.35 14.92
CA PRO A 69 15.91 -12.90 13.54
C PRO A 69 16.86 -11.72 13.27
N GLU A 70 17.47 -11.70 12.09
CA GLU A 70 18.29 -10.58 11.63
C GLU A 70 17.46 -9.66 10.72
N THR A 71 17.49 -8.36 10.97
CA THR A 71 16.75 -7.38 10.18
C THR A 71 17.64 -6.72 9.14
N PHE A 72 17.25 -6.86 7.86
CA PHE A 72 17.87 -6.18 6.73
C PHE A 72 17.02 -4.99 6.32
N THR A 73 17.53 -3.78 6.50
CA THR A 73 16.85 -2.54 6.05
C THR A 73 17.33 -2.15 4.66
N PHE A 74 16.40 -1.99 3.73
CA PHE A 74 16.67 -1.72 2.33
C PHE A 74 16.87 -0.22 2.09
N LYS A 75 18.13 0.20 2.01
CA LYS A 75 18.51 1.59 1.73
C LYS A 75 18.32 1.93 0.25
N GLY A 76 17.45 2.89 -0.01
CA GLY A 76 17.03 3.27 -1.35
C GLY A 76 15.73 4.07 -1.30
N SER A 77 15.10 4.20 -2.46
CA SER A 77 13.78 4.81 -2.58
C SER A 77 12.78 3.76 -3.03
N TRP A 78 11.51 3.94 -2.69
CA TRP A 78 10.45 3.12 -3.25
C TRP A 78 9.34 4.00 -3.78
N LYS A 79 8.57 3.52 -4.75
CA LYS A 79 7.41 4.21 -5.34
C LYS A 79 6.33 3.19 -5.70
N LEU A 80 5.16 3.68 -6.11
CA LEU A 80 4.16 2.82 -6.74
C LEU A 80 4.39 2.78 -8.26
N ASN A 81 4.32 1.60 -8.85
CA ASN A 81 4.27 1.44 -10.30
C ASN A 81 2.81 1.52 -10.82
N ASN A 82 2.62 1.38 -12.14
CA ASN A 82 1.30 1.45 -12.78
C ASN A 82 0.31 0.38 -12.31
N ASN A 83 0.79 -0.70 -11.69
CA ASN A 83 -0.02 -1.80 -11.16
C ASN A 83 -0.27 -1.65 -9.64
N GLN A 84 -0.07 -0.45 -9.07
CA GLN A 84 -0.19 -0.19 -7.62
C GLN A 84 0.76 -1.03 -6.75
N GLN A 85 1.84 -1.55 -7.32
CA GLN A 85 2.83 -2.36 -6.61
C GLN A 85 3.96 -1.49 -6.09
N ILE A 86 4.55 -1.91 -4.96
CA ILE A 86 5.73 -1.25 -4.43
C ILE A 86 6.92 -1.65 -5.30
N GLU A 87 7.57 -0.65 -5.89
CA GLU A 87 8.84 -0.78 -6.60
C GLU A 87 9.90 -0.07 -5.79
N TRP A 88 10.85 -0.83 -5.25
CA TRP A 88 12.03 -0.33 -4.57
C TRP A 88 13.21 -0.28 -5.53
N VAL A 89 14.01 0.78 -5.41
CA VAL A 89 15.23 1.00 -6.17
C VAL A 89 16.34 1.30 -5.17
N SER A 90 17.48 0.61 -5.31
CA SER A 90 18.66 0.83 -4.48
C SER A 90 19.17 2.27 -4.57
N GLU A 91 19.93 2.70 -3.55
CA GLU A 91 20.50 4.05 -3.51
C GLU A 91 21.42 4.37 -4.71
N ASP A 92 22.11 3.35 -5.25
CA ASP A 92 22.94 3.47 -6.45
C ASP A 92 22.17 3.28 -7.78
N GLY A 93 20.86 3.02 -7.70
CA GLY A 93 19.98 2.86 -8.86
C GLY A 93 20.15 1.56 -9.65
N ARG A 94 20.98 0.63 -9.19
CA ARG A 94 21.33 -0.59 -9.96
C ARG A 94 20.37 -1.74 -9.76
N ASP A 95 19.80 -1.84 -8.57
CA ASP A 95 18.92 -2.95 -8.19
C ASP A 95 17.51 -2.44 -8.01
N THR A 96 16.56 -3.19 -8.57
CA THR A 96 15.13 -2.91 -8.46
C THR A 96 14.41 -4.14 -7.93
N LEU A 97 13.54 -3.96 -6.95
CA LEU A 97 12.67 -5.00 -6.41
C LEU A 97 11.21 -4.58 -6.56
N THR A 98 10.38 -5.45 -7.13
CA THR A 98 8.93 -5.24 -7.23
C THR A 98 8.21 -6.21 -6.31
N PHE A 99 7.44 -5.67 -5.38
CA PHE A 99 6.63 -6.42 -4.44
C PHE A 99 5.20 -6.51 -4.95
N LYS A 100 4.72 -7.73 -5.19
CA LYS A 100 3.32 -7.98 -5.57
C LYS A 100 2.46 -8.10 -4.32
N GLY A 101 1.24 -7.56 -4.37
CA GLY A 101 0.40 -7.45 -3.20
C GLY A 101 -0.79 -6.53 -3.42
N TYR A 102 -1.46 -6.15 -2.34
CA TYR A 102 -2.62 -5.27 -2.36
C TYR A 102 -2.71 -4.37 -1.12
N TRP A 103 -3.35 -3.22 -1.29
CA TRP A 103 -3.53 -2.21 -0.25
C TRP A 103 -4.78 -2.46 0.59
N GLN A 104 -4.67 -2.21 1.89
CA GLN A 104 -5.74 -2.17 2.89
C GLN A 104 -5.62 -0.92 3.76
N LEU A 105 -6.76 -0.42 4.24
CA LEU A 105 -6.87 0.79 5.06
C LEU A 105 -7.46 0.45 6.43
N PRO A 106 -6.68 -0.13 7.35
CA PRO A 106 -7.19 -0.53 8.65
C PRO A 106 -7.51 0.65 9.58
N SER A 107 -6.89 1.84 9.39
CA SER A 107 -7.20 3.03 10.19
C SER A 107 -6.87 4.33 9.45
N ALA A 108 -7.33 5.46 9.97
CA ALA A 108 -7.12 6.80 9.40
C ALA A 108 -5.64 7.18 9.18
N ASN A 109 -4.75 6.63 10.01
CA ASN A 109 -3.32 6.95 10.08
C ASN A 109 -2.42 5.79 9.67
N ARG A 110 -2.99 4.72 9.08
CA ARG A 110 -2.27 3.50 8.76
C ARG A 110 -2.79 2.91 7.45
N ILE A 111 -1.88 2.65 6.53
CA ILE A 111 -2.15 1.84 5.33
C ILE A 111 -1.25 0.61 5.37
N VAL A 112 -1.78 -0.49 4.85
CA VAL A 112 -1.07 -1.77 4.86
C VAL A 112 -1.01 -2.31 3.44
N TYR A 113 0.19 -2.68 3.01
CA TYR A 113 0.41 -3.44 1.80
C TYR A 113 0.62 -4.91 2.15
N ILE A 114 -0.35 -5.76 1.80
CA ILE A 114 -0.28 -7.20 2.02
C ILE A 114 0.44 -7.85 0.84
N LEU A 115 1.51 -8.61 1.08
CA LEU A 115 2.26 -9.29 0.02
C LEU A 115 1.50 -10.49 -0.51
N GLU A 116 1.42 -10.61 -1.83
CA GLU A 116 0.76 -11.73 -2.51
C GLU A 116 1.46 -13.05 -2.19
N GLY A 117 0.72 -14.05 -1.73
CA GLY A 117 1.27 -15.36 -1.39
C GLY A 117 1.91 -15.45 0.00
N SER A 118 1.73 -14.45 0.87
CA SER A 118 2.10 -14.53 2.29
C SER A 118 0.90 -14.27 3.18
N SER A 119 0.86 -14.92 4.33
CA SER A 119 -0.08 -14.61 5.42
C SER A 119 0.54 -13.71 6.49
N THR A 120 1.86 -13.55 6.50
CA THR A 120 2.62 -12.90 7.57
C THR A 120 3.31 -11.61 7.14
N SER A 121 3.74 -11.54 5.89
CA SER A 121 4.52 -10.44 5.34
C SER A 121 3.63 -9.33 4.83
N ARG A 122 3.88 -8.12 5.32
CA ARG A 122 3.12 -6.92 4.98
C ARG A 122 3.92 -5.68 5.33
N PHE A 123 3.83 -4.66 4.49
CA PHE A 123 4.37 -3.35 4.81
C PHE A 123 3.29 -2.51 5.45
N GLU A 124 3.57 -2.00 6.63
CA GLU A 124 2.62 -1.22 7.38
C GLU A 124 3.15 0.20 7.54
N PHE A 125 2.50 1.15 6.87
CA PHE A 125 2.97 2.51 6.82
C PHE A 125 2.15 3.41 7.74
N LYS A 126 2.85 4.20 8.55
CA LYS A 126 2.25 5.32 9.28
C LYS A 126 2.07 6.48 8.33
N VAL A 127 0.83 6.93 8.16
CA VAL A 127 0.48 7.94 7.15
C VAL A 127 -0.38 9.05 7.73
N GLN A 128 -0.39 10.17 7.02
CA GLN A 128 -1.33 11.26 7.23
C GLN A 128 -2.13 11.46 5.95
N LEU A 129 -3.46 11.48 6.07
CA LEU A 129 -4.34 11.81 4.96
C LEU A 129 -4.13 13.27 4.54
N GLU A 130 -3.87 13.52 3.26
CA GLU A 130 -3.56 14.87 2.78
C GLU A 130 -4.81 15.76 2.75
N SER A 131 -5.93 15.20 2.30
CA SER A 131 -7.23 15.88 2.30
C SER A 131 -8.27 14.91 2.87
N PRO A 132 -8.88 15.24 4.03
CA PRO A 132 -9.97 14.44 4.57
C PRO A 132 -11.20 14.46 3.66
N THR A 133 -11.37 15.51 2.86
CA THR A 133 -12.50 15.64 1.94
C THR A 133 -12.12 15.12 0.56
N LEU A 134 -12.75 14.02 0.16
CA LEU A 134 -12.63 13.49 -1.19
C LEU A 134 -13.79 14.02 -2.03
N TYR A 135 -13.44 14.53 -3.22
CA TYR A 135 -14.43 14.80 -4.27
C TYR A 135 -14.39 13.64 -5.27
N PRO A 136 -15.50 12.92 -5.48
CA PRO A 136 -15.47 11.61 -6.14
C PRO A 136 -15.02 11.64 -7.62
N LYS A 137 -14.98 12.81 -8.27
CA LYS A 137 -14.43 12.95 -9.63
C LYS A 137 -12.92 12.70 -9.76
N LYS A 138 -12.18 12.49 -8.65
CA LYS A 138 -10.71 12.39 -8.69
C LYS A 138 -10.10 11.00 -8.58
N GLY A 139 -10.87 9.89 -8.51
CA GLY A 139 -10.36 8.51 -8.67
C GLY A 139 -9.09 8.15 -7.87
N GLN A 140 -8.80 8.89 -6.80
CA GLN A 140 -7.50 8.90 -6.14
C GLN A 140 -7.72 9.01 -4.64
N LEU A 141 -6.97 8.21 -3.89
CA LEU A 141 -6.74 8.39 -2.46
C LEU A 141 -5.31 8.87 -2.27
N ARG A 142 -5.13 10.05 -1.66
CA ARG A 142 -3.82 10.68 -1.47
C ARG A 142 -3.40 10.65 -0.01
N TYR A 143 -2.26 10.02 0.25
CA TYR A 143 -1.66 9.90 1.57
C TYR A 143 -0.27 10.48 1.56
N ARG A 144 0.06 11.25 2.60
CA ARG A 144 1.44 11.62 2.88
C ARG A 144 2.05 10.56 3.79
N ILE A 145 3.12 9.95 3.32
CA ILE A 145 3.95 9.01 4.08
C ILE A 145 5.11 9.81 4.67
N GLY A 146 5.11 9.93 6.00
CA GLY A 146 6.19 10.60 6.73
C GLY A 146 7.17 9.57 7.29
N ILE A 147 8.48 9.79 7.14
CA ILE A 147 9.52 9.01 7.80
C ILE A 147 9.54 9.39 9.28
N GLY A 148 8.78 8.67 10.12
CA GLY A 148 8.67 8.94 11.55
C GLY A 148 8.08 10.32 11.86
N ILE A 149 6.83 10.37 12.32
CA ILE A 149 6.09 11.60 12.65
C ILE A 149 6.69 12.25 13.92
N ARG A 150 7.94 12.74 13.84
CA ARG A 150 8.54 13.73 14.73
C ARG A 150 8.70 15.00 13.92
N GLN A 151 8.12 16.10 14.41
CA GLN A 151 8.10 17.40 13.73
C GLN A 151 9.49 17.88 13.28
N SER A 152 10.56 17.47 13.96
CA SER A 152 11.94 17.86 13.67
C SER A 152 12.53 17.30 12.36
N ARG A 153 11.87 16.34 11.69
CA ARG A 153 12.31 15.78 10.39
C ARG A 153 11.33 16.05 9.23
N LEU A 154 10.33 16.91 9.46
CA LEU A 154 9.38 17.36 8.43
C LEU A 154 10.02 18.22 7.31
N THR A 155 11.32 18.51 7.40
CA THR A 155 12.07 19.28 6.39
C THR A 155 12.39 18.50 5.13
N LEU A 156 12.29 17.16 5.16
CA LEU A 156 12.28 16.36 3.93
C LEU A 156 10.85 16.31 3.38
N PRO A 157 10.63 16.58 2.09
CA PRO A 157 9.30 16.48 1.49
C PRO A 157 8.78 15.06 1.69
N GLY A 158 7.78 14.88 2.55
CA GLY A 158 7.17 13.59 2.81
C GLY A 158 6.70 12.94 1.51
N GLN A 159 6.92 11.64 1.36
CA GLN A 159 6.58 10.93 0.14
C GLN A 159 5.06 10.91 -0.04
N LEU A 160 4.57 11.33 -1.21
CA LEU A 160 3.15 11.25 -1.54
C LEU A 160 2.84 9.87 -2.14
N LEU A 161 1.96 9.12 -1.47
CA LEU A 161 1.38 7.90 -1.99
C LEU A 161 -0.01 8.20 -2.54
N ILE A 162 -0.21 7.91 -3.82
CA ILE A 162 -1.48 8.09 -4.52
C ILE A 162 -1.96 6.71 -4.96
N LEU A 163 -3.06 6.24 -4.37
CA LEU A 163 -3.75 5.03 -4.84
C LEU A 163 -4.78 5.45 -5.88
N TYR A 164 -4.73 4.82 -7.06
CA TYR A 164 -5.68 5.09 -8.13
C TYR A 164 -6.72 3.99 -8.23
N GLY A 165 -7.96 4.39 -8.46
CA GLY A 165 -9.08 3.47 -8.51
C GLY A 165 -10.41 4.17 -8.76
N GLU A 166 -11.46 3.38 -8.70
CA GLU A 166 -12.83 3.79 -8.96
C GLU A 166 -13.69 3.66 -7.72
N TRP A 167 -14.47 4.70 -7.44
CA TRP A 167 -15.51 4.64 -6.42
C TRP A 167 -16.73 3.91 -7.00
N LYS A 168 -17.16 2.85 -6.33
CA LYS A 168 -18.40 2.13 -6.67
C LYS A 168 -19.33 2.07 -5.47
N PHE A 169 -20.61 2.31 -5.73
CA PHE A 169 -21.68 2.21 -4.75
C PHE A 169 -22.37 0.86 -4.92
N SER A 170 -22.51 0.13 -3.82
CA SER A 170 -23.28 -1.12 -3.80
C SER A 170 -24.74 -0.85 -3.48
N ARG A 171 -25.62 -1.81 -3.82
CA ARG A 171 -27.06 -1.74 -3.53
C ARG A 171 -27.38 -1.61 -2.04
N ASN A 172 -26.46 -2.03 -1.17
CA ASN A 172 -26.60 -1.95 0.29
C ASN A 172 -26.03 -0.65 0.86
N LEU A 173 -25.87 0.39 0.04
CA LEU A 173 -25.22 1.67 0.39
C LEU A 173 -23.75 1.50 0.83
N GLY A 174 -23.13 0.36 0.49
CA GLY A 174 -21.72 0.13 0.73
C GLY A 174 -20.90 0.94 -0.27
N LEU A 175 -19.91 1.66 0.23
CA LEU A 175 -18.96 2.37 -0.63
C LEU A 175 -17.72 1.50 -0.81
N THR A 176 -17.29 1.31 -2.05
CA THR A 176 -16.07 0.55 -2.35
C THR A 176 -15.13 1.38 -3.21
N PHE A 177 -13.84 1.25 -2.97
CA PHE A 177 -12.79 1.81 -3.84
C PHE A 177 -12.06 0.66 -4.51
N GLN A 178 -12.30 0.47 -5.80
CA GLN A 178 -11.73 -0.60 -6.59
C GLN A 178 -10.43 -0.15 -7.26
N MET A 179 -9.36 -0.90 -7.06
CA MET A 179 -8.05 -0.64 -7.66
C MET A 179 -7.69 -1.80 -8.59
N ASP A 180 -7.17 -1.47 -9.77
CA ASP A 180 -6.60 -2.44 -10.71
C ASP A 180 -5.12 -2.66 -10.41
N TYR A 181 -4.74 -3.92 -10.20
CA TYR A 181 -3.36 -4.36 -9.97
C TYR A 181 -2.74 -5.03 -11.21
N GLY A 182 -3.37 -4.83 -12.38
CA GLY A 182 -2.98 -5.39 -13.66
C GLY A 182 -3.43 -6.84 -13.85
N LYS A 183 -3.42 -7.30 -15.11
CA LYS A 183 -3.80 -8.68 -15.50
C LYS A 183 -5.22 -9.08 -15.04
N GLY A 184 -6.16 -8.13 -14.99
CA GLY A 184 -7.53 -8.35 -14.54
C GLY A 184 -7.68 -8.56 -13.03
N LYS A 185 -6.61 -8.34 -12.23
CA LYS A 185 -6.68 -8.43 -10.77
C LYS A 185 -7.22 -7.13 -10.18
N ILE A 186 -8.51 -7.11 -9.89
CA ILE A 186 -9.15 -5.99 -9.19
C ILE A 186 -9.28 -6.34 -7.70
N LYS A 187 -8.89 -5.41 -6.82
CA LYS A 187 -9.19 -5.50 -5.38
C LYS A 187 -9.94 -4.27 -4.93
N ALA A 188 -10.92 -4.48 -4.04
CA ALA A 188 -11.72 -3.41 -3.47
C ALA A 188 -11.29 -3.15 -2.02
N ILE A 189 -11.28 -1.89 -1.62
CA ILE A 189 -11.36 -1.49 -0.22
C ILE A 189 -12.83 -1.19 0.07
N GLU A 190 -13.41 -1.92 1.01
CA GLU A 190 -14.79 -1.72 1.42
C GLU A 190 -14.85 -0.72 2.59
N PHE A 191 -15.79 0.20 2.50
CA PHE A 191 -16.02 1.21 3.51
C PHE A 191 -17.43 1.07 4.08
N GLY A 192 -17.51 1.04 5.41
CA GLY A 192 -18.73 1.49 6.07
C GLY A 192 -18.86 3.01 5.93
N ALA A 193 -20.06 3.55 6.06
CA ALA A 193 -20.27 4.99 6.04
C ALA A 193 -21.31 5.42 7.07
N THR A 194 -21.11 6.59 7.66
CA THR A 194 -22.19 7.33 8.34
C THR A 194 -22.68 8.39 7.38
N VAL A 195 -23.98 8.40 7.11
CA VAL A 195 -24.61 9.26 6.11
C VAL A 195 -25.23 10.46 6.78
N THR A 196 -24.86 11.66 6.35
CA THR A 196 -25.50 12.91 6.75
C THR A 196 -26.05 13.61 5.51
N PHE A 197 -27.33 13.98 5.56
CA PHE A 197 -28.00 14.72 4.49
C PHE A 197 -27.96 16.22 4.79
N GLY A 198 -27.51 17.00 3.81
CA GLY A 198 -27.64 18.44 3.78
C GLY A 198 -28.51 18.87 2.59
N ARG A 199 -28.91 20.15 2.56
CA ARG A 199 -29.88 20.67 1.58
C ARG A 199 -29.68 20.19 0.14
N ASN A 200 -28.43 20.19 -0.35
CA ASN A 200 -28.07 19.77 -1.72
C ASN A 200 -26.86 18.80 -1.75
N LYS A 201 -26.58 18.10 -0.64
CA LYS A 201 -25.40 17.22 -0.55
C LYS A 201 -25.62 16.04 0.39
N VAL A 202 -24.98 14.92 0.07
CA VAL A 202 -24.83 13.74 0.91
C VAL A 202 -23.38 13.69 1.38
N ILE A 203 -23.17 13.60 2.69
CA ILE A 203 -21.85 13.49 3.29
C ILE A 203 -21.71 12.09 3.87
N LEU A 204 -20.68 11.37 3.45
CA LEU A 204 -20.36 10.02 3.90
C LEU A 204 -19.06 10.08 4.72
N ALA A 205 -19.15 9.89 6.03
CA ALA A 205 -17.99 9.70 6.88
C ALA A 205 -17.58 8.22 6.87
N LEU A 206 -16.42 7.92 6.26
CA LEU A 206 -16.02 6.54 5.98
C LEU A 206 -15.46 5.85 7.22
N LYS A 207 -15.76 4.56 7.32
CA LYS A 207 -15.36 3.65 8.37
C LYS A 207 -14.70 2.41 7.76
N ASN A 208 -13.78 1.80 8.48
CA ASN A 208 -13.22 0.51 8.10
C ASN A 208 -14.23 -0.63 8.34
N GLU A 209 -13.82 -1.87 8.03
CA GLU A 209 -14.60 -3.10 8.25
C GLU A 209 -15.02 -3.32 9.72
N LEU A 210 -14.27 -2.75 10.67
CA LEU A 210 -14.56 -2.80 12.11
C LEU A 210 -15.44 -1.62 12.58
N GLY A 211 -15.97 -0.81 11.66
CA GLY A 211 -16.78 0.37 11.97
C GLY A 211 -16.01 1.58 12.54
N LYS A 212 -14.68 1.52 12.60
CA LYS A 212 -13.83 2.61 13.10
C LYS A 212 -13.70 3.70 12.03
N PRO A 213 -13.79 4.99 12.41
CA PRO A 213 -13.68 6.09 11.45
C PRO A 213 -12.29 6.17 10.81
N LEU A 214 -12.26 6.42 9.51
CA LEU A 214 -11.02 6.62 8.73
C LEU A 214 -10.64 8.09 8.60
N GLY A 215 -11.45 9.02 9.12
CA GLY A 215 -11.23 10.46 8.92
C GLY A 215 -11.42 10.92 7.48
N ILE A 216 -11.85 10.02 6.58
CA ILE A 216 -12.19 10.31 5.21
C ILE A 216 -13.67 10.69 5.14
N ILE A 217 -13.94 11.83 4.53
CA ILE A 217 -15.28 12.37 4.30
C ILE A 217 -15.48 12.47 2.79
N LEU A 218 -16.41 11.68 2.25
CA LEU A 218 -16.83 11.79 0.87
C LEU A 218 -18.06 12.69 0.79
N THR A 219 -17.94 13.83 0.11
CA THR A 219 -19.07 14.75 -0.09
C THR A 219 -19.56 14.67 -1.51
N MET A 220 -20.83 14.27 -1.68
CA MET A 220 -21.53 14.18 -2.95
C MET A 220 -22.56 15.31 -3.04
N THR A 221 -22.59 16.03 -4.15
CA THR A 221 -23.61 17.07 -4.39
C THR A 221 -24.74 16.51 -5.27
N HIS A 222 -25.90 17.16 -5.28
CA HIS A 222 -27.01 16.79 -6.17
C HIS A 222 -26.58 16.68 -7.63
N LYS A 223 -25.83 17.68 -8.13
CA LYS A 223 -25.24 17.67 -9.48
C LYS A 223 -24.35 16.46 -9.75
N PHE A 224 -23.67 15.94 -8.72
CA PHE A 224 -22.86 14.74 -8.87
C PHE A 224 -23.74 13.49 -8.97
N LEU A 225 -24.78 13.38 -8.14
CA LEU A 225 -25.72 12.25 -8.17
C LEU A 225 -26.49 12.15 -9.49
N GLU A 226 -26.87 13.29 -10.08
CA GLU A 226 -27.48 13.36 -11.43
C GLU A 226 -26.62 12.68 -12.51
N HIS A 227 -25.29 12.72 -12.42
CA HIS A 227 -24.42 12.08 -13.42
C HIS A 227 -24.39 10.55 -13.30
N PHE A 228 -24.79 10.01 -12.15
CA PHE A 228 -24.92 8.56 -11.93
C PHE A 228 -26.37 8.10 -12.04
N ASP A 229 -27.24 9.00 -12.54
CA ASP A 229 -28.69 8.79 -12.61
C ASP A 229 -29.28 8.38 -11.25
N ALA A 230 -28.58 8.76 -10.16
CA ALA A 230 -28.82 8.25 -8.82
C ALA A 230 -29.78 9.17 -8.05
N GLU A 231 -30.84 8.60 -7.49
CA GLU A 231 -31.84 9.32 -6.70
C GLU A 231 -31.65 9.01 -5.22
N ALA A 232 -31.35 10.02 -4.40
CA ALA A 232 -31.41 9.88 -2.96
C ALA A 232 -32.87 9.91 -2.49
N PHE A 233 -33.28 8.94 -1.69
CA PHE A 233 -34.63 8.87 -1.14
C PHE A 233 -34.62 8.74 0.39
N ILE A 234 -35.67 9.25 1.02
CA ILE A 234 -36.00 8.99 2.41
C ILE A 234 -37.40 8.39 2.44
N ARG A 235 -37.53 7.18 2.96
CA ARG A 235 -38.78 6.43 3.08
C ARG A 235 -39.18 6.33 4.56
N LEU A 236 -40.33 6.89 4.90
CA LEU A 236 -40.99 6.66 6.18
C LEU A 236 -41.66 5.28 6.15
N LYS A 237 -41.25 4.40 7.07
CA LYS A 237 -41.87 3.09 7.30
C LYS A 237 -42.76 3.20 8.53
N SER A 238 -44.05 2.93 8.37
CA SER A 238 -44.97 2.75 9.50
C SER A 238 -45.34 1.27 9.60
N ARG A 239 -45.12 0.64 10.75
CA ARG A 239 -45.51 -0.74 11.02
C ARG A 239 -46.14 -0.84 12.40
N LYS A 240 -47.48 -0.97 12.41
CA LYS A 240 -48.43 -1.19 13.52
C LYS A 240 -48.25 -0.41 14.85
N ASP A 241 -47.04 -0.21 15.36
CA ASP A 241 -46.70 0.63 16.52
C ASP A 241 -45.28 1.25 16.43
N GLN A 242 -44.60 1.17 15.28
CA GLN A 242 -43.26 1.70 15.08
C GLN A 242 -43.19 2.57 13.82
N TYR A 243 -42.68 3.79 14.00
CA TYR A 243 -42.26 4.66 12.91
C TYR A 243 -40.75 4.49 12.72
N GLY A 244 -40.36 4.08 11.52
CA GLY A 244 -38.98 4.02 11.08
C GLY A 244 -38.72 5.03 9.96
N VAL A 245 -37.52 5.59 9.93
CA VAL A 245 -37.02 6.35 8.79
C VAL A 245 -35.94 5.52 8.12
N GLU A 246 -36.13 5.20 6.86
CA GLU A 246 -35.13 4.59 6.00
C GLU A 246 -34.64 5.66 5.02
N ALA A 247 -33.34 5.76 4.81
CA ALA A 247 -32.78 6.63 3.79
C ALA A 247 -31.84 5.82 2.90
N GLY A 248 -31.84 6.11 1.61
CA GLY A 248 -31.08 5.36 0.62
C GLY A 248 -30.76 6.18 -0.61
N ILE A 249 -30.03 5.55 -1.52
CA ILE A 249 -29.71 6.06 -2.84
C ILE A 249 -30.10 4.96 -3.81
N THR A 250 -31.04 5.24 -4.71
CA THR A 250 -31.38 4.40 -5.84
C THR A 250 -30.44 4.73 -6.97
N VAL A 251 -29.77 3.72 -7.54
CA VAL A 251 -28.97 3.89 -8.77
C VAL A 251 -29.62 2.96 -9.81
N PRO A 252 -30.17 3.49 -10.92
CA PRO A 252 -30.68 2.66 -12.00
C PRO A 252 -29.49 1.99 -12.69
N PHE A 253 -29.60 0.69 -12.89
CA PHE A 253 -28.65 -0.13 -13.63
C PHE A 253 -29.32 -0.71 -14.86
#